data_AF-A0AAN6VL11-F1
#
_entry.id   AF-A0AAN6VL11-F1
#
_cell.length_a   1.000
_cell.length_b   1.000
_cell.length_c   1.000
_cell.angle_alpha   90.00
_cell.angle_beta   90.00
_cell.angle_gamma   90.00
#
_symmetry.space_group_name_H-M   'P 1'
#
loop_
_entity.id
_entity.type
_entity.pdbx_description
1 polymer ?
#
loop_
_entity_poly.entity_id
_entity_poly.type
_entity_poly.pdbx_seq_one_letter_code
_entity_poly.pdbx_strand_id
1 'polypeptide(L)'
;MPILFCPYCANLLILSRMDTGGNRLECRTCPYQHAIDMPIFSRKNFPRIEKEDVFGGPGAWDNAQKGRAQCPTANCDGDEAAFFQVQIRSADEPMTTFYKCMTCGNRWREN
;
A
#
# COMPACT_ATOMS: atom_id res chain seq x y z
N MET A 1 13.88 -3.92 15.36
CA MET A 1 13.62 -4.09 16.81
C MET A 1 13.04 -5.47 17.02
N PRO A 2 13.52 -6.25 17.99
CA PRO A 2 12.68 -7.28 18.56
C PRO A 2 11.56 -6.56 19.31
N ILE A 3 10.32 -6.85 18.91
CA ILE A 3 9.15 -6.50 19.70
C ILE A 3 9.22 -7.38 20.95
N LEU A 4 9.27 -6.78 22.13
CA LEU A 4 9.36 -7.54 23.39
C LEU A 4 7.94 -7.90 23.84
N PHE A 5 7.72 -9.19 24.04
CA PHE A 5 6.46 -9.75 24.52
C PHE A 5 6.63 -10.25 25.95
N CYS A 6 5.55 -10.23 26.72
CA CYS A 6 5.53 -10.84 28.03
C CYS A 6 5.69 -12.36 27.92
N PRO A 7 6.59 -13.01 28.69
CA PRO A 7 6.78 -14.46 28.64
C PRO A 7 5.59 -15.26 29.19
N TYR A 8 4.69 -14.63 29.96
CA TYR A 8 3.57 -15.31 30.61
C TYR A 8 2.26 -15.23 29.82
N CYS A 9 1.97 -14.09 29.19
CA CYS A 9 0.70 -13.85 28.51
C CYS A 9 0.85 -13.48 27.03
N ALA A 10 2.08 -13.51 26.50
CA ALA A 10 2.42 -13.18 25.11
C ALA A 10 1.90 -11.81 24.62
N ASN A 11 1.52 -10.92 25.53
CA ASN A 11 1.07 -9.58 25.18
C ASN A 11 2.24 -8.64 24.96
N LEU A 12 1.98 -7.63 24.12
CA LEU A 12 2.92 -6.56 23.86
C LEU A 12 3.21 -5.77 25.14
N LEU A 13 4.49 -5.58 25.45
CA LEU A 13 4.89 -4.72 26.56
C LEU A 13 4.84 -3.25 26.14
N ILE A 14 4.37 -2.39 27.05
CA ILE A 14 4.15 -0.97 26.79
C ILE A 14 5.12 -0.14 27.62
N LEU A 15 5.59 0.96 27.05
CA LEU A 15 6.49 1.90 27.72
C LEU A 15 5.76 2.64 28.85
N SER A 16 6.32 2.57 30.05
CA SER A 16 5.87 3.30 31.24
C SER A 16 7.07 3.92 31.96
N ARG A 17 6.83 5.01 32.68
CA ARG A 17 7.87 5.69 33.45
C ARG A 17 7.95 5.09 34.85
N MET A 18 9.16 4.91 35.34
CA MET A 18 9.44 4.47 36.69
C MET A 18 9.66 5.71 37.58
N ASP A 19 9.22 5.66 38.84
CA ASP A 19 9.35 6.78 39.78
C ASP A 19 10.82 7.15 40.07
N THR A 20 11.73 6.20 39.85
CA THR A 20 13.19 6.34 39.99
C THR A 20 13.86 7.04 38.79
N GLY A 21 13.11 7.54 37.82
CA GLY A 21 13.63 8.31 36.67
C GLY A 21 14.02 7.48 35.45
N GLY A 22 13.76 6.18 35.46
CA GLY A 22 13.97 5.27 34.32
C GLY A 22 12.71 4.97 33.52
N ASN A 23 12.86 4.34 32.35
CA ASN A 23 11.75 3.78 31.60
C ASN A 23 11.67 2.26 31.84
N ARG A 24 10.45 1.73 31.95
CA ARG A 24 10.18 0.29 32.05
C ARG A 24 9.17 -0.13 30.99
N LEU A 25 9.22 -1.40 30.61
CA LEU A 25 8.22 -2.06 29.78
C LEU A 25 7.29 -2.85 30.70
N GLU A 26 6.02 -2.46 30.77
CA GLU A 26 5.02 -3.11 31.61
C GLU A 26 3.95 -3.80 30.74
N CYS A 27 3.48 -4.95 31.22
CA CYS A 27 2.33 -5.63 30.63
C CYS A 27 1.03 -5.06 31.21
N ARG A 28 -0.01 -4.90 30.38
CA ARG A 28 -1.34 -4.44 30.84
C ARG A 28 -2.23 -5.54 31.40
N THR A 29 -1.85 -6.80 31.21
CA THR A 29 -2.66 -7.98 31.53
C THR A 29 -2.11 -8.78 32.69
N CYS A 30 -0.81 -8.67 32.97
CA CYS A 30 -0.16 -9.35 34.08
C CYS A 30 0.84 -8.40 34.76
N PRO A 31 1.28 -8.68 36.00
CA PRO A 31 2.17 -7.79 36.76
C PRO A 31 3.64 -7.83 36.27
N TYR A 32 3.89 -8.37 35.07
CA TYR A 32 5.24 -8.45 34.52
C TYR A 32 5.78 -7.06 34.15
N GLN A 33 6.97 -6.75 34.64
CA GLN A 33 7.70 -5.53 34.37
C GLN A 33 9.13 -5.86 33.93
N HIS A 34 9.63 -5.14 32.95
CA HIS A 34 10.98 -5.28 32.43
C HIS A 34 11.65 -3.91 32.40
N ALA A 35 12.70 -3.70 33.20
CA ALA A 35 13.45 -2.45 33.23
C ALA A 35 14.21 -2.25 31.90
N ILE A 36 14.32 -1.00 31.43
CA ILE A 36 15.12 -0.67 30.26
C ILE A 36 16.47 -0.15 30.75
N ASP A 37 17.47 -1.03 30.83
CA ASP A 37 18.83 -0.67 31.28
C ASP A 37 19.65 0.00 30.17
N MET A 38 19.37 -0.34 28.91
CA MET A 38 20.07 0.19 27.74
C MET A 38 19.09 0.86 26.77
N PRO A 39 19.48 1.96 26.11
CA PRO A 39 18.62 2.63 25.14
C PRO A 39 18.31 1.70 23.96
N ILE A 40 17.04 1.34 23.78
CA ILE A 40 16.58 0.50 22.67
C ILE A 40 16.07 1.41 21.56
N PHE A 41 16.74 1.40 20.40
CA PHE A 41 16.29 2.13 19.21
C PHE A 41 16.22 1.19 18.00
N SER A 42 15.24 1.41 17.14
CA SER A 42 15.13 0.70 15.87
C SER A 42 14.72 1.67 14.78
N ARG A 43 15.72 2.28 14.15
CA ARG A 43 15.50 3.09 12.96
C ARG A 43 15.53 2.18 11.75
N LYS A 44 14.38 2.00 11.07
CA LYS A 44 14.33 1.47 9.71
C LYS A 44 14.21 2.66 8.76
N ASN A 45 15.13 2.74 7.81
CA ASN A 45 14.98 3.66 6.68
C ASN A 45 14.08 2.97 5.67
N PHE A 46 12.91 3.54 5.41
CA PHE A 46 12.06 3.10 4.31
C PHE A 46 12.45 3.92 3.08
N PRO A 47 13.25 3.38 2.15
CA PRO A 47 13.38 4.03 0.84
C PRO A 47 11.99 4.09 0.21
N ARG A 48 11.67 5.23 -0.41
CA ARG A 48 10.44 5.31 -1.23
C ARG A 48 10.63 4.35 -2.39
N ILE A 49 9.90 3.24 -2.34
CA ILE A 49 9.75 2.35 -3.50
C ILE A 49 8.85 3.12 -4.46
N GLU A 50 9.34 3.38 -5.67
CA GLU A 50 8.48 3.85 -6.75
C GLU A 50 7.43 2.77 -6.98
N LYS A 51 6.16 3.13 -6.79
CA LYS A 51 5.06 2.20 -7.05
C LYS A 51 5.11 1.88 -8.53
N GLU A 52 5.39 0.62 -8.86
CA GLU A 52 5.25 0.14 -10.23
C GLU A 52 3.84 0.42 -10.72
N ASP A 53 3.73 0.76 -12.00
CA ASP A 53 2.45 0.99 -12.64
C ASP A 53 1.59 -0.28 -12.47
N VAL A 54 0.39 -0.12 -11.90
CA VAL A 54 -0.50 -1.22 -11.50
C VAL A 54 -0.82 -2.15 -12.67
N PHE A 55 -0.66 -1.64 -13.89
CA PHE A 55 -0.90 -2.35 -15.13
C PHE A 55 0.33 -3.05 -15.70
N GLY A 56 1.43 -3.21 -14.97
CA GLY A 56 2.57 -4.03 -15.41
C GLY A 56 3.42 -3.39 -16.50
N GLY A 57 4.64 -3.90 -16.66
CA GLY A 57 5.67 -3.40 -17.57
C GLY A 57 5.34 -3.50 -19.07
N PRO A 58 6.35 -3.39 -19.95
CA PRO A 58 6.13 -3.44 -21.41
C PRO A 58 5.49 -4.79 -21.80
N GLY A 59 4.28 -4.75 -22.35
CA GLY A 59 3.51 -5.92 -22.81
C GLY A 59 2.24 -6.23 -22.01
N ALA A 60 2.01 -5.54 -20.89
CA ALA A 60 0.87 -5.87 -20.05
C ALA A 60 -0.50 -5.47 -20.63
N TRP A 61 -0.53 -4.68 -21.70
CA TRP A 61 -1.74 -4.34 -22.46
C TRP A 61 -2.01 -5.30 -23.63
N ASP A 62 -1.13 -6.27 -23.89
CA ASP A 62 -1.26 -7.15 -25.08
C ASP A 62 -2.40 -8.15 -24.92
N ASN A 63 -2.69 -8.57 -23.68
CA ASN A 63 -3.81 -9.46 -23.33
C ASN A 63 -5.07 -8.69 -22.88
N ALA A 64 -5.07 -7.36 -22.98
CA ALA A 64 -6.21 -6.54 -22.59
C ALA A 64 -7.39 -6.77 -23.54
N GLN A 65 -8.61 -6.64 -23.01
CA GLN A 65 -9.80 -6.62 -23.85
C GLN A 65 -9.77 -5.36 -24.73
N LYS A 66 -10.06 -5.52 -26.02
CA LYS A 66 -10.11 -4.42 -26.98
C LYS A 66 -11.57 -4.09 -27.24
N GLY A 67 -11.91 -2.82 -27.16
CA GLY A 67 -13.24 -2.29 -27.42
C GLY A 67 -13.18 -1.08 -28.34
N ARG A 68 -14.33 -0.73 -28.92
CA ARG A 68 -14.47 0.54 -29.62
C ARG A 68 -14.61 1.67 -28.61
N ALA A 69 -13.67 2.59 -28.60
CA ALA A 69 -13.68 3.77 -27.76
C ALA A 69 -12.88 4.88 -28.43
N GLN A 70 -13.52 6.02 -28.64
CA GLN A 70 -12.89 7.18 -29.25
C GLN A 70 -11.83 7.76 -28.31
N CYS A 71 -10.62 7.96 -28.83
CA CYS A 71 -9.56 8.59 -28.06
C CYS A 71 -9.92 10.05 -27.73
N PRO A 72 -9.78 10.51 -26.46
CA PRO A 72 -10.06 11.89 -26.08
C PRO A 72 -8.99 12.89 -26.55
N THR A 73 -7.95 12.43 -27.23
CA THR A 73 -6.84 13.27 -27.67
C THR A 73 -7.20 13.95 -28.98
N ALA A 74 -7.20 15.28 -29.03
CA ALA A 74 -7.49 16.05 -30.23
C ALA A 74 -6.60 15.72 -31.46
N ASN A 75 -5.44 15.09 -31.24
CA ASN A 75 -4.49 14.69 -32.28
C ASN A 75 -4.61 13.20 -32.67
N CYS A 76 -5.66 12.50 -32.27
CA CYS A 76 -5.81 11.07 -32.54
C CYS A 76 -7.27 10.67 -32.80
N ASP A 77 -7.58 10.31 -34.04
CA ASP A 77 -8.90 9.80 -34.48
C ASP A 77 -9.03 8.28 -34.35
N GLY A 78 -8.26 7.66 -33.46
CA GLY A 78 -8.34 6.22 -33.19
C GLY A 78 -9.63 5.86 -32.46
N ASP A 79 -10.37 4.89 -32.99
CA ASP A 79 -11.64 4.38 -32.44
C ASP A 79 -11.46 3.03 -31.70
N GLU A 80 -10.23 2.51 -31.59
CA GLU A 80 -9.92 1.27 -30.87
C GLU A 80 -9.05 1.54 -29.63
N ALA A 81 -9.52 1.04 -28.48
CA ALA A 81 -8.79 1.11 -27.22
C ALA A 81 -8.79 -0.24 -26.50
N ALA A 82 -7.66 -0.56 -25.89
CA ALA A 82 -7.55 -1.61 -24.91
C ALA A 82 -8.06 -1.09 -23.57
N PHE A 83 -8.85 -1.88 -22.82
CA PHE A 83 -9.39 -1.47 -21.52
C PHE A 83 -9.17 -2.51 -20.43
N PHE A 84 -8.99 -2.01 -19.21
CA PHE A 84 -8.94 -2.78 -17.97
C PHE A 84 -9.90 -2.21 -16.96
N GLN A 85 -10.51 -3.09 -16.20
CA GLN A 85 -11.55 -2.76 -15.25
C GLN A 85 -11.08 -3.22 -13.87
N VAL A 86 -10.90 -2.26 -12.95
CA VAL A 86 -10.29 -2.53 -11.64
C VAL A 86 -11.13 -1.92 -10.52
N GLN A 87 -11.47 -2.75 -9.54
CA GLN A 87 -12.17 -2.31 -8.33
C GLN A 87 -11.18 -1.65 -7.37
N ILE A 88 -11.02 -0.33 -7.50
CA ILE A 88 -10.16 0.46 -6.62
C ILE A 88 -10.90 1.07 -5.41
N ARG A 89 -12.22 0.86 -5.32
CA ARG A 89 -13.12 1.47 -4.33
C ARG A 89 -13.97 0.42 -3.61
N SER A 90 -14.75 0.86 -2.63
CA SER A 90 -15.74 0.02 -1.94
C SER A 90 -16.63 -0.73 -2.92
N ALA A 91 -17.11 -1.92 -2.53
CA ALA A 91 -17.91 -2.78 -3.40
C ALA A 91 -19.23 -2.15 -3.89
N ASP A 92 -19.70 -1.11 -3.20
CA ASP A 92 -20.93 -0.38 -3.55
C ASP A 92 -20.73 0.63 -4.71
N GLU A 93 -19.49 0.94 -5.08
CA GLU A 93 -19.18 1.85 -6.19
C GLU A 93 -18.85 1.09 -7.47
N PRO A 94 -19.25 1.61 -8.65
CA PRO A 94 -18.93 0.98 -9.92
C PRO A 94 -17.42 0.90 -10.15
N MET A 95 -17.02 -0.11 -10.91
CA MET A 95 -15.63 -0.38 -11.20
C MET A 95 -15.01 0.71 -12.08
N THR A 96 -13.79 1.14 -11.76
CA THR A 96 -13.08 2.14 -12.57
C THR A 96 -12.48 1.47 -13.82
N THR A 97 -12.76 2.04 -14.99
CA THR A 97 -12.24 1.56 -16.28
C THR A 97 -11.04 2.40 -16.72
N PHE A 98 -9.95 1.75 -17.09
CA PHE A 98 -8.74 2.35 -17.62
C PHE A 98 -8.61 1.99 -19.09
N TYR A 99 -8.45 2.99 -19.94
CA TYR A 99 -8.28 2.80 -21.38
C TYR A 99 -6.88 3.17 -21.83
N LYS A 100 -6.42 2.51 -22.89
CA LYS A 100 -5.22 2.84 -23.65
C LYS A 100 -5.55 2.80 -25.14
N CYS A 101 -5.34 3.93 -25.82
CA CYS A 101 -5.52 3.99 -27.26
C CYS A 101 -4.47 3.12 -27.97
N MET A 102 -4.91 2.32 -28.95
CA MET A 102 -4.02 1.48 -29.74
C MET A 102 -3.19 2.29 -30.76
N THR A 103 -3.66 3.46 -31.17
CA THR A 103 -3.01 4.31 -32.18
C THR A 103 -1.97 5.25 -31.58
N CYS A 104 -2.32 6.01 -30.53
CA CYS A 104 -1.43 7.02 -29.94
C CYS A 104 -0.82 6.60 -28.60
N GLY A 105 -1.27 5.49 -28.00
CA GLY A 105 -0.80 5.02 -26.71
C GLY A 105 -1.25 5.87 -25.51
N ASN A 106 -2.08 6.91 -25.72
CA ASN A 106 -2.60 7.73 -24.64
C ASN A 106 -3.47 6.90 -23.69
N ARG A 107 -3.36 7.17 -22.39
CA ARG A 107 -4.09 6.47 -21.34
C ARG A 107 -5.04 7.42 -20.64
N TRP A 108 -6.29 7.00 -20.46
CA TRP A 108 -7.28 7.77 -19.72
C TRP A 108 -8.11 6.86 -18.83
N ARG A 109 -8.81 7.46 -17.87
CA ARG A 109 -9.67 6.78 -16.92
C ARG A 109 -11.10 7.25 -17.09
N GLU A 110 -12.04 6.33 -16.97
CA GLU A 110 -13.48 6.58 -16.96
C GLU A 110 -14.07 5.91 -15.71
N ASN A 111 -15.03 6.57 -15.08
CA ASN A 111 -15.66 6.13 -13.84
C ASN A 111 -17.17 6.21 -13.95
#